data_AF-A0A5E4PTP0-F1
#
_entry.id   AF-A0A5E4PTP0-F1
#
_cell.length_a   1.000
_cell.length_b   1.000
_cell.length_c   1.000
_cell.angle_alpha   90.00
_cell.angle_beta   90.00
_cell.angle_gamma   90.00
#
_symmetry.space_group_name_H-M   'P 1'
#
loop_
_entity.id
_entity.type
_entity.pdbx_description
1 polymer ?
#
loop_
_entity_poly.entity_id
_entity_poly.type
_entity_poly.pdbx_seq_one_letter_code
_entity_poly.pdbx_strand_id
1 'polypeptide(L)'
;MVAFGAIVVFAFYTPFACSDDYYQMSSNTNVNEAMQFLREYDREASGMCYRVTMSQWKFVTNITEYNHRRMLEELSLSSKFDRLSWRKAAVYDISRVPDPQARRQLMKIVRSSRAVLPEDKYLEPFDPHVPKPYPQPEIQSNHQYLLTNEQQYEQNEDSTEYPNYCDMQLDPEISRILAHSRIESELLYVWKSFRDKTGPKLKNRFMRYVQLANQAAFRASYDDPSFRSSVEEIYNQVAPLYKQLFTYVRRKLVQRYGGSVRSDGPIPAHLLGECKN
;
A
#
# COMPACT_ATOMS: atom_id res chain seq x y z
N MET A 1 21.46 -17.13 -31.82
CA MET A 1 20.42 -18.02 -31.25
C MET A 1 20.10 -17.52 -29.86
N VAL A 2 18.89 -17.02 -29.68
CA VAL A 2 18.45 -16.20 -28.55
C VAL A 2 17.74 -17.10 -27.54
N ALA A 3 18.16 -17.05 -26.28
CA ALA A 3 17.41 -17.59 -25.15
C ALA A 3 17.15 -16.44 -24.16
N PHE A 4 16.02 -15.75 -24.36
CA PHE A 4 15.45 -14.88 -23.33
C PHE A 4 14.78 -15.79 -22.30
N GLY A 5 15.43 -15.99 -21.17
CA GLY A 5 14.94 -16.81 -20.06
C GLY A 5 14.17 -15.99 -19.04
N ALA A 6 12.83 -16.12 -19.12
CA ALA A 6 11.88 -16.09 -18.02
C ALA A 6 11.98 -14.95 -16.97
N ILE A 7 11.15 -13.92 -17.15
CA ILE A 7 10.50 -13.28 -16.00
C ILE A 7 9.61 -14.38 -15.40
N VAL A 8 10.09 -14.99 -14.32
CA VAL A 8 9.29 -15.90 -13.49
C VAL A 8 8.22 -15.04 -12.83
N VAL A 9 7.08 -14.91 -13.51
CA VAL A 9 5.82 -14.63 -12.84
C VAL A 9 5.60 -15.82 -11.94
N PHE A 10 5.88 -15.67 -10.65
CA PHE A 10 5.38 -16.61 -9.65
C PHE A 10 3.86 -16.45 -9.62
N ALA A 11 3.19 -17.11 -10.58
CA ALA A 11 1.86 -17.61 -10.38
C ALA A 11 2.00 -18.65 -9.27
N PHE A 12 1.77 -18.22 -8.02
CA PHE A 12 1.45 -19.16 -6.96
C PHE A 12 0.10 -19.78 -7.33
N TYR A 13 0.17 -20.81 -8.18
CA TYR A 13 -0.87 -21.81 -8.33
C TYR A 13 -0.80 -22.67 -7.07
N THR A 14 -1.29 -22.12 -5.97
CA THR A 14 -1.65 -22.94 -4.83
C THR A 14 -3.02 -23.53 -5.15
N PRO A 15 -3.19 -24.86 -5.19
CA PRO A 15 -4.50 -25.47 -5.20
C PRO A 15 -5.05 -25.33 -3.78
N PHE A 16 -5.42 -24.10 -3.38
CA PHE A 16 -6.21 -23.92 -2.18
C PHE A 16 -7.64 -24.27 -2.55
N ALA A 17 -8.05 -25.43 -2.04
CA ALA A 17 -9.40 -25.91 -1.96
C ALA A 17 -10.38 -24.74 -1.83
N CYS A 18 -11.40 -24.71 -2.70
CA CYS A 18 -12.63 -24.01 -2.42
C CYS A 18 -13.13 -24.49 -1.06
N SER A 19 -12.94 -23.70 -0.01
CA SER A 19 -13.96 -23.62 1.02
C SER A 19 -14.93 -22.55 0.53
N ASP A 20 -15.98 -22.99 -0.15
CA ASP A 20 -17.20 -22.21 -0.43
C ASP A 20 -17.97 -21.86 0.88
N ASP A 21 -17.37 -22.09 2.05
CA ASP A 21 -18.02 -22.06 3.37
C ASP A 21 -18.19 -20.68 4.01
N TYR A 22 -17.86 -19.58 3.31
CA TYR A 22 -18.13 -18.22 3.82
C TYR A 22 -19.33 -17.52 3.16
N TYR A 23 -20.09 -18.23 2.34
CA TYR A 23 -21.40 -17.76 1.88
C TYR A 23 -22.50 -18.34 2.76
N GLN A 24 -22.86 -17.63 3.83
CA GLN A 24 -24.24 -17.70 4.30
C GLN A 24 -25.11 -17.18 3.15
N MET A 25 -25.90 -18.08 2.57
CA MET A 25 -26.81 -17.84 1.46
C MET A 25 -27.57 -16.52 1.68
N SER A 26 -27.47 -15.59 0.72
CA SER A 26 -28.26 -14.35 0.74
C SER A 26 -29.74 -14.74 0.77
N SER A 27 -30.36 -14.59 1.94
CA SER A 27 -31.72 -15.09 2.18
C SER A 27 -32.76 -13.97 2.08
N ASN A 28 -32.33 -12.71 2.24
CA ASN A 28 -33.24 -11.58 2.25
C ASN A 28 -33.44 -11.02 0.83
N THR A 29 -34.67 -11.17 0.34
CA THR A 29 -35.10 -10.70 -0.98
C THR A 29 -35.91 -9.40 -0.90
N ASN A 30 -36.02 -8.78 0.29
CA ASN A 30 -36.79 -7.57 0.51
C ASN A 30 -36.04 -6.33 -0.01
N VAL A 31 -36.42 -5.89 -1.20
CA VAL A 31 -35.82 -4.73 -1.86
C VAL A 31 -36.05 -3.43 -1.06
N ASN A 32 -37.20 -3.28 -0.38
CA ASN A 32 -37.50 -2.06 0.36
C ASN A 32 -36.58 -1.89 1.57
N GLU A 33 -36.28 -2.98 2.29
CA GLU A 33 -35.31 -2.98 3.39
C GLU A 33 -33.90 -2.66 2.88
N ALA A 34 -33.49 -3.24 1.75
CA ALA A 34 -32.20 -2.93 1.14
C ALA A 34 -32.08 -1.45 0.76
N MET A 35 -33.14 -0.86 0.19
CA MET A 35 -33.18 0.57 -0.15
C MET A 35 -33.20 1.46 1.09
N GLN A 36 -33.89 1.07 2.16
CA GLN A 36 -33.87 1.79 3.42
C GLN A 36 -32.47 1.75 4.06
N PHE A 37 -31.84 0.57 4.10
CA PHE A 37 -30.47 0.40 4.57
C PHE A 37 -29.49 1.31 3.82
N LEU A 38 -29.59 1.41 2.49
CA LEU A 38 -28.71 2.29 1.71
C LEU A 38 -28.86 3.77 2.11
N ARG A 39 -30.07 4.25 2.40
CA ARG A 39 -30.30 5.64 2.85
C ARG A 39 -29.73 5.89 4.24
N GLU A 40 -29.93 4.94 5.15
CA GLU A 40 -29.37 5.00 6.51
C GLU A 40 -27.84 4.96 6.47
N TYR A 41 -27.28 4.05 5.66
CA TYR A 41 -25.85 3.93 5.43
C TYR A 41 -25.25 5.22 4.88
N ASP A 42 -25.85 5.84 3.86
CA ASP A 42 -25.36 7.09 3.27
C ASP A 42 -25.24 8.21 4.32
N ARG A 43 -26.27 8.36 5.16
CA ARG A 43 -26.29 9.35 6.24
C ARG A 43 -25.24 9.06 7.31
N GLU A 44 -25.16 7.81 7.79
CA GLU A 44 -24.23 7.42 8.86
C GLU A 44 -22.78 7.42 8.38
N ALA A 45 -22.51 6.85 7.20
CA ALA A 45 -21.18 6.78 6.59
C ALA A 45 -20.62 8.18 6.30
N SER A 46 -21.46 9.13 5.86
CA SER A 46 -21.05 10.52 5.67
C SER A 46 -20.59 11.16 6.98
N GLY A 47 -21.31 10.92 8.08
CA GLY A 47 -20.92 11.39 9.40
C GLY A 47 -19.63 10.75 9.91
N MET A 48 -19.47 9.44 9.72
CA MET A 48 -18.25 8.71 10.09
C MET A 48 -17.04 9.19 9.28
N CYS A 49 -17.19 9.35 7.97
CA CYS A 49 -16.15 9.87 7.08
C CYS A 49 -15.69 11.26 7.55
N TYR A 50 -16.63 12.17 7.82
CA TYR A 50 -16.29 13.50 8.33
C TYR A 50 -15.47 13.45 9.63
N ARG A 51 -15.86 12.61 10.60
CA ARG A 51 -15.14 12.47 11.87
C ARG A 51 -13.72 11.94 11.68
N VAL A 52 -13.58 10.85 10.91
CA VAL A 52 -12.28 10.25 10.60
C VAL A 52 -11.39 11.24 9.88
N THR A 53 -11.86 11.83 8.77
CA THR A 53 -11.10 12.79 7.99
C THR A 53 -10.70 14.00 8.80
N MET A 54 -11.59 14.54 9.64
CA MET A 54 -11.27 15.68 10.50
C MET A 54 -10.24 15.32 11.59
N SER A 55 -10.33 14.12 12.16
CA SER A 55 -9.35 13.64 13.15
C SER A 55 -7.95 13.42 12.54
N GLN A 56 -7.90 12.84 11.33
CA GLN A 56 -6.67 12.67 10.55
C GLN A 56 -6.07 14.02 10.17
N TRP A 57 -6.89 14.94 9.65
CA TRP A 57 -6.45 16.29 9.30
C TRP A 57 -5.83 16.99 10.50
N LYS A 58 -6.51 17.00 11.66
CA LYS A 58 -5.99 17.58 12.91
C LYS A 58 -4.64 17.00 13.31
N PHE A 59 -4.46 15.69 13.18
CA PHE A 59 -3.18 15.04 13.49
C PHE A 59 -2.09 15.43 12.49
N VAL A 60 -2.36 15.36 11.18
CA VAL A 60 -1.37 15.68 10.13
C VAL A 60 -0.96 17.16 10.17
N THR A 61 -1.88 18.06 10.52
CA THR A 61 -1.56 19.49 10.67
C THR A 61 -0.95 19.86 12.03
N ASN A 62 -1.17 19.04 13.06
CA ASN A 62 -0.69 19.27 14.41
C ASN A 62 -0.37 17.94 15.10
N ILE A 63 0.87 17.48 14.90
CA ILE A 63 1.34 16.17 15.34
C ILE A 63 1.58 16.22 16.86
N THR A 64 0.61 15.71 17.62
CA THR A 64 0.67 15.56 19.08
C THR A 64 0.12 14.20 19.47
N GLU A 65 0.57 13.66 20.61
CA GLU A 65 0.05 12.41 21.17
C GLU A 65 -1.46 12.43 21.40
N TYR A 66 -2.00 13.57 21.82
CA TYR A 66 -3.43 13.75 21.99
C TYR A 66 -4.18 13.59 20.66
N ASN A 67 -3.75 14.29 19.60
CA ASN A 67 -4.40 14.20 18.29
C ASN A 67 -4.21 12.80 17.66
N HIS A 68 -3.05 12.18 17.87
CA HIS A 68 -2.77 10.83 17.43
C HIS A 68 -3.74 9.82 18.04
N ARG A 69 -3.92 9.86 19.37
CA ARG A 69 -4.87 8.99 20.07
C ARG A 69 -6.30 9.20 19.58
N ARG A 70 -6.73 10.46 19.43
CA ARG A 70 -8.07 10.77 18.91
C ARG A 70 -8.30 10.23 17.50
N MET A 71 -7.30 10.33 16.63
CA MET A 71 -7.37 9.76 15.29
C MET A 71 -7.52 8.22 15.34
N LEU A 72 -6.75 7.54 16.19
CA LEU A 72 -6.84 6.08 16.35
C LEU A 72 -8.20 5.62 16.90
N GLU A 73 -8.79 6.37 17.84
CA GLU A 73 -10.14 6.12 18.37
C GLU A 73 -11.19 6.18 17.24
N GLU A 74 -11.19 7.24 16.43
CA GLU A 74 -12.15 7.41 15.33
C GLU A 74 -11.95 6.35 14.23
N LEU A 75 -10.70 5.98 13.91
CA LEU A 75 -10.40 4.88 12.98
C LEU A 75 -10.93 3.53 13.48
N SER A 76 -10.82 3.26 14.79
CA SER A 76 -11.38 2.05 15.40
C SER A 76 -12.91 2.01 15.31
N LEU A 77 -13.58 3.15 15.56
CA LEU A 77 -15.02 3.28 15.40
C LEU A 77 -15.46 3.09 13.95
N SER A 78 -14.74 3.68 13.00
CA SER A 78 -15.00 3.49 11.55
C SER A 78 -14.88 2.03 11.15
N SER A 79 -13.85 1.33 11.63
CA SER A 79 -13.71 -0.10 11.36
C SER A 79 -14.90 -0.91 11.91
N LYS A 80 -15.36 -0.63 13.13
CA LYS A 80 -16.55 -1.29 13.69
C LYS A 80 -17.79 -1.01 12.83
N PHE A 81 -17.98 0.24 12.41
CA PHE A 81 -19.05 0.64 11.52
C PHE A 81 -19.00 -0.12 10.18
N ASP A 82 -17.84 -0.16 9.52
CA ASP A 82 -17.65 -0.85 8.25
C ASP A 82 -18.03 -2.33 8.35
N ARG A 83 -17.68 -2.98 9.46
CA ARG A 83 -18.00 -4.38 9.68
C ARG A 83 -19.47 -4.63 9.91
N LEU A 84 -20.13 -3.80 10.72
CA LEU A 84 -21.57 -3.91 10.97
C LEU A 84 -22.36 -3.65 9.67
N SER A 85 -21.95 -2.64 8.92
CA SER A 85 -22.52 -2.31 7.61
C SER A 85 -22.33 -3.44 6.61
N TRP A 86 -21.13 -4.05 6.57
CA TRP A 86 -20.88 -5.22 5.74
C TRP A 86 -21.78 -6.40 6.13
N ARG A 87 -21.90 -6.73 7.42
CA ARG A 87 -22.77 -7.82 7.91
C ARG A 87 -24.22 -7.60 7.51
N LYS A 88 -24.72 -6.36 7.58
CA LYS A 88 -26.08 -6.01 7.13
C LYS A 88 -26.23 -6.14 5.62
N ALA A 89 -25.25 -5.61 4.86
CA ALA A 89 -25.31 -5.61 3.40
C ALA A 89 -25.17 -7.01 2.78
N ALA A 90 -24.36 -7.89 3.39
CA ALA A 90 -24.07 -9.23 2.88
C ALA A 90 -25.29 -10.19 2.91
N VAL A 91 -26.32 -9.87 3.70
CA VAL A 91 -27.53 -10.70 3.83
C VAL A 91 -28.48 -10.52 2.64
N TYR A 92 -28.43 -9.38 1.95
CA TYR A 92 -29.32 -9.06 0.84
C TYR A 92 -28.94 -9.79 -0.44
N ASP A 93 -29.93 -10.32 -1.16
CA ASP A 93 -29.74 -10.84 -2.51
C ASP A 93 -29.63 -9.67 -3.51
N ILE A 94 -28.39 -9.26 -3.77
CA ILE A 94 -28.04 -8.15 -4.64
C ILE A 94 -28.55 -8.36 -6.09
N SER A 95 -28.75 -9.60 -6.53
CA SER A 95 -29.22 -9.90 -7.89
C SER A 95 -30.67 -9.46 -8.13
N ARG A 96 -31.47 -9.43 -7.06
CA ARG A 96 -32.91 -9.11 -7.09
C ARG A 96 -33.21 -7.61 -6.97
N VAL A 97 -32.20 -6.78 -6.71
CA VAL A 97 -32.37 -5.33 -6.64
C VAL A 97 -32.56 -4.77 -8.06
N PRO A 98 -33.72 -4.17 -8.38
CA PRO A 98 -34.01 -3.73 -9.75
C PRO A 98 -33.17 -2.53 -10.18
N ASP A 99 -32.89 -1.60 -9.25
CA ASP A 99 -32.10 -0.40 -9.54
C ASP A 99 -30.60 -0.75 -9.70
N PRO A 100 -30.01 -0.52 -10.88
CA PRO A 100 -28.59 -0.76 -11.11
C PRO A 100 -27.67 0.06 -10.20
N GLN A 101 -28.08 1.26 -9.78
CA GLN A 101 -27.26 2.10 -8.90
C GLN A 101 -27.24 1.56 -7.47
N ALA A 102 -28.40 1.26 -6.89
CA ALA A 102 -28.50 0.58 -5.59
C ALA A 102 -27.72 -0.74 -5.57
N ARG A 103 -27.81 -1.52 -6.65
CA ARG A 103 -27.03 -2.76 -6.82
C ARG A 103 -25.53 -2.50 -6.76
N ARG A 104 -25.05 -1.46 -7.43
CA ARG A 104 -23.63 -1.06 -7.41
C ARG A 104 -23.20 -0.57 -6.03
N GLN A 105 -24.04 0.18 -5.32
CA GLN A 105 -23.76 0.64 -3.96
C GLN A 105 -23.63 -0.54 -2.97
N LEU A 106 -24.57 -1.48 -2.99
CA LEU A 106 -24.51 -2.70 -2.17
C LEU A 106 -23.27 -3.55 -2.53
N MET A 107 -22.99 -3.75 -3.82
CA MET A 107 -21.77 -4.43 -4.26
C MET A 107 -20.52 -3.73 -3.74
N LYS A 108 -20.48 -2.39 -3.72
CA LYS A 108 -19.35 -1.64 -3.18
C LYS A 108 -19.17 -1.91 -1.69
N ILE A 109 -20.24 -1.90 -0.89
CA ILE A 109 -20.17 -2.17 0.55
C ILE A 109 -19.69 -3.61 0.82
N VAL A 110 -20.19 -4.58 0.05
CA VAL A 110 -19.85 -6.00 0.23
C VAL A 110 -18.44 -6.34 -0.28
N ARG A 111 -18.06 -5.86 -1.48
CA ARG A 111 -16.76 -6.15 -2.11
C ARG A 111 -15.60 -5.34 -1.54
N SER A 112 -15.85 -4.11 -1.08
CA SER A 112 -14.78 -3.19 -0.64
C SER A 112 -14.29 -3.46 0.79
N SER A 113 -14.80 -4.49 1.48
CA SER A 113 -14.58 -4.62 2.91
C SER A 113 -13.74 -5.83 3.27
N ARG A 114 -12.62 -5.56 3.96
CA ARG A 114 -11.86 -6.56 4.74
C ARG A 114 -12.70 -7.26 5.81
N ALA A 115 -13.93 -6.80 6.06
CA ALA A 115 -14.88 -7.40 7.00
C ALA A 115 -15.29 -8.84 6.68
N VAL A 116 -14.98 -9.34 5.48
CA VAL A 116 -15.01 -10.78 5.15
C VAL A 116 -14.10 -11.60 6.08
N LEU A 117 -12.99 -11.02 6.55
CA LEU A 117 -12.05 -11.75 7.39
C LEU A 117 -12.64 -12.12 8.75
N PRO A 118 -12.24 -13.27 9.31
CA PRO A 118 -12.46 -13.62 10.72
C PRO A 118 -12.06 -12.48 11.69
N GLU A 119 -12.72 -12.43 12.86
CA GLU A 119 -12.54 -11.35 13.86
C GLU A 119 -11.08 -11.14 14.25
N ASP A 120 -10.35 -12.22 14.51
CA ASP A 120 -8.93 -12.22 14.86
C ASP A 120 -8.08 -11.54 13.79
N LYS A 121 -8.33 -11.83 12.51
CA LYS A 121 -7.59 -11.27 11.37
C LYS A 121 -8.05 -9.87 10.98
N TYR A 122 -9.32 -9.54 11.19
CA TYR A 122 -9.89 -8.23 10.91
C TYR A 122 -9.27 -7.14 11.80
N LEU A 123 -8.93 -7.50 13.03
CA LEU A 123 -8.31 -6.61 14.02
C LEU A 123 -6.80 -6.45 13.82
N GLU A 124 -6.19 -7.25 12.93
CA GLU A 124 -4.78 -7.09 12.59
C GLU A 124 -4.53 -5.78 11.82
N PRO A 125 -3.36 -5.15 12.02
CA PRO A 125 -3.01 -3.93 11.34
C PRO A 125 -2.69 -4.31 9.90
N PHE A 126 -3.54 -3.86 9.00
CA PHE A 126 -3.42 -4.22 7.60
C PHE A 126 -2.29 -3.42 6.94
N ASP A 127 -2.14 -2.14 7.28
CA ASP A 127 -1.06 -1.34 6.72
C ASP A 127 0.28 -1.72 7.39
N PRO A 128 1.29 -2.19 6.62
CA PRO A 128 2.61 -2.51 7.15
C PRO A 128 3.33 -1.32 7.82
N HIS A 129 2.88 -0.09 7.51
CA HIS A 129 3.33 1.16 8.10
C HIS A 129 2.53 1.57 9.34
N VAL A 130 1.32 1.06 9.56
CA VAL A 130 0.48 1.44 10.71
C VAL A 130 0.70 0.50 11.91
N PRO A 131 1.06 1.03 13.10
CA PRO A 131 1.13 0.24 14.33
C PRO A 131 -0.21 -0.39 14.69
N LYS A 132 -0.19 -1.43 15.55
CA LYS A 132 -1.39 -2.17 15.90
C LYS A 132 -2.52 -1.26 16.42
N PRO A 133 -3.76 -1.39 15.90
CA PRO A 133 -4.87 -0.51 16.28
C PRO A 133 -5.44 -0.81 17.68
N TYR A 134 -4.86 -1.74 18.43
CA TYR A 134 -5.20 -2.00 19.83
C TYR A 134 -3.93 -2.05 20.69
N PRO A 135 -3.82 -1.21 21.74
CA PRO A 135 -2.81 -1.37 22.76
C PRO A 135 -3.20 -2.52 23.70
N GLN A 136 -2.37 -3.55 23.79
CA GLN A 136 -2.24 -4.35 25.01
C GLN A 136 -1.54 -3.45 26.05
N PRO A 137 -1.84 -3.56 27.36
CA PRO A 137 -1.18 -2.79 28.40
C PRO A 137 0.24 -3.33 28.64
N GLU A 138 1.10 -3.23 27.63
CA GLU A 138 2.51 -3.52 27.75
C GLU A 138 3.27 -2.40 27.04
N ILE A 139 4.01 -1.67 27.87
CA ILE A 139 4.95 -0.59 27.58
C ILE A 139 5.64 -0.84 26.23
N GLN A 140 5.32 -0.07 25.20
CA GLN A 140 6.16 0.07 24.00
C GLN A 140 6.03 1.48 23.43
N SER A 141 6.89 2.32 24.01
CA SER A 141 7.58 3.46 23.41
C SER A 141 7.74 3.36 21.88
N ASN A 142 7.49 4.49 21.21
CA ASN A 142 8.10 4.92 19.94
C ASN A 142 7.37 4.58 18.64
N HIS A 143 6.07 4.87 18.59
CA HIS A 143 5.34 4.93 17.34
C HIS A 143 4.96 6.35 16.98
N GLN A 144 5.99 7.15 16.73
CA GLN A 144 5.85 8.33 15.90
C GLN A 144 6.40 8.01 14.50
N TYR A 145 5.66 8.41 13.46
CA TYR A 145 6.15 8.51 12.08
C TYR A 145 7.17 9.64 11.98
N LEU A 146 8.21 9.55 12.78
CA LEU A 146 9.42 10.32 12.68
C LEU A 146 10.51 9.34 12.28
N LEU A 147 11.25 9.69 11.24
CA LEU A 147 12.63 9.27 11.09
C LEU A 147 13.47 9.99 12.17
N THR A 148 13.09 9.87 13.43
CA THR A 148 13.91 10.31 14.56
C THR A 148 14.29 9.08 15.34
N ASN A 149 15.58 8.84 15.36
CA ASN A 149 16.20 7.74 16.06
C ASN A 149 15.94 7.87 17.56
N GLU A 150 15.05 7.04 18.08
CA GLU A 150 15.14 6.63 19.48
C GLU A 150 15.60 5.18 19.54
N GLN A 151 16.86 4.97 19.17
CA GLN A 151 17.67 3.89 19.70
C GLN A 151 19.05 4.46 19.98
N GLN A 152 19.46 4.35 21.24
CA GLN A 152 20.78 4.74 21.73
C GLN A 152 21.86 4.13 20.83
N TYR A 153 22.69 4.99 20.23
CA TYR A 153 23.85 4.57 19.48
C TYR A 153 24.93 4.09 20.46
N GLU A 154 25.23 2.80 20.46
CA GLU A 154 26.58 2.33 20.78
C GLU A 154 27.47 2.72 19.61
N GLN A 155 28.42 3.63 19.87
CA GLN A 155 29.38 4.08 18.87
C GLN A 155 30.31 2.91 18.50
N ASN A 156 30.13 2.36 17.31
CA ASN A 156 31.13 1.51 16.69
C ASN A 156 32.05 2.39 15.84
N GLU A 157 33.31 2.42 16.24
CA GLU A 157 34.36 3.38 15.86
C GLU A 157 35.01 3.09 14.48
N ASP A 158 34.32 2.41 13.56
CA ASP A 158 34.94 1.89 12.34
C ASP A 158 34.10 2.08 11.07
N SER A 159 33.97 3.34 10.63
CA SER A 159 33.62 3.65 9.23
C SER A 159 34.13 5.04 8.83
N THR A 160 35.39 5.10 8.44
CA THR A 160 36.09 6.28 7.96
C THR A 160 35.89 6.48 6.46
N GLU A 161 34.80 7.13 6.05
CA GLU A 161 34.79 7.89 4.78
C GLU A 161 33.72 8.99 4.71
N TYR A 162 32.61 8.86 5.47
CA TYR A 162 31.47 9.78 5.37
C TYR A 162 30.75 9.99 6.72
N PRO A 163 31.35 10.71 7.69
CA PRO A 163 30.85 10.82 9.07
C PRO A 163 29.55 11.63 9.24
N ASN A 164 29.07 12.35 8.22
CA ASN A 164 27.91 13.25 8.31
C ASN A 164 26.58 12.67 7.76
N TYR A 165 26.53 11.38 7.40
CA TYR A 165 25.33 10.75 6.81
C TYR A 165 24.50 9.92 7.81
N CYS A 166 24.94 9.83 9.06
CA CYS A 166 24.14 9.25 10.12
C CYS A 166 22.94 10.17 10.37
N ASP A 167 21.72 9.61 10.36
CA ASP A 167 20.46 10.28 10.75
C ASP A 167 19.73 11.12 9.69
N MET A 168 20.01 10.91 8.41
CA MET A 168 19.23 11.54 7.33
C MET A 168 17.81 10.97 7.20
N GLN A 169 16.83 11.83 6.94
CA GLN A 169 15.46 11.43 6.62
C GLN A 169 15.29 11.24 5.10
N LEU A 170 14.23 10.54 4.68
CA LEU A 170 13.93 10.35 3.26
C LEU A 170 13.70 11.71 2.59
N ASP A 171 12.84 12.52 3.20
CA ASP A 171 12.58 13.90 2.79
C ASP A 171 12.90 14.84 3.97
N PRO A 172 13.65 15.94 3.74
CA PRO A 172 14.20 16.36 2.44
C PRO A 172 15.59 15.78 2.12
N GLU A 173 16.34 15.19 3.06
CA GLU A 173 17.79 15.00 2.90
C GLU A 173 18.16 13.99 1.81
N ILE A 174 17.66 12.76 1.90
CA ILE A 174 17.97 11.69 0.95
C ILE A 174 17.44 12.05 -0.45
N SER A 175 16.20 12.53 -0.54
CA SER A 175 15.60 12.98 -1.80
C SER A 175 16.40 14.12 -2.44
N ARG A 176 16.88 15.08 -1.65
CA ARG A 176 17.74 16.17 -2.15
C ARG A 176 19.05 15.63 -2.72
N ILE A 177 19.71 14.69 -2.02
CA ILE A 177 20.97 14.10 -2.48
C ILE A 177 20.75 13.34 -3.79
N LEU A 178 19.72 12.49 -3.86
CA LEU A 178 19.43 11.71 -5.08
C LEU A 178 19.08 12.62 -6.27
N ALA A 179 18.38 13.73 -6.04
CA ALA A 179 18.03 14.69 -7.09
C ALA A 179 19.23 15.51 -7.60
N HIS A 180 20.13 15.93 -6.71
CA HIS A 180 21.15 16.94 -7.03
C HIS A 180 22.58 16.39 -7.14
N SER A 181 22.93 15.34 -6.39
CA SER A 181 24.27 14.77 -6.45
C SER A 181 24.56 14.21 -7.84
N ARG A 182 25.81 14.34 -8.27
CA ARG A 182 26.33 13.78 -9.52
C ARG A 182 27.51 12.86 -9.27
N ILE A 183 27.75 12.48 -8.00
CA ILE A 183 28.80 11.56 -7.59
C ILE A 183 28.20 10.16 -7.53
N GLU A 184 28.68 9.24 -8.36
CA GLU A 184 28.09 7.90 -8.49
C GLU A 184 28.15 7.08 -7.19
N SER A 185 29.29 7.12 -6.50
CA SER A 185 29.50 6.43 -5.23
C SER A 185 28.59 6.95 -4.12
N GLU A 186 28.36 8.27 -4.06
CA GLU A 186 27.44 8.89 -3.11
C GLU A 186 25.99 8.46 -3.39
N LEU A 187 25.55 8.53 -4.65
CA LEU A 187 24.21 8.10 -5.05
C LEU A 187 23.98 6.61 -4.74
N LEU A 188 24.98 5.77 -5.02
CA LEU A 188 24.92 4.34 -4.72
C LEU A 188 24.84 4.08 -3.23
N TYR A 189 25.69 4.76 -2.44
CA TYR A 189 25.71 4.62 -0.99
C TYR A 189 24.37 4.99 -0.37
N VAL A 190 23.81 6.14 -0.73
CA VAL A 190 22.52 6.61 -0.21
C VAL A 190 21.38 5.70 -0.62
N TRP A 191 21.31 5.32 -1.91
CA TRP A 191 20.26 4.44 -2.43
C TRP A 191 20.27 3.05 -1.77
N LYS A 192 21.46 2.50 -1.55
CA LYS A 192 21.66 1.20 -0.91
C LYS A 192 21.37 1.28 0.59
N SER A 193 21.95 2.25 1.29
CA SER A 193 21.76 2.43 2.73
C SER A 193 20.28 2.64 3.09
N PHE A 194 19.54 3.40 2.29
CA PHE A 194 18.09 3.57 2.48
C PHE A 194 17.36 2.22 2.41
N ARG A 195 17.64 1.40 1.40
CA ARG A 195 17.01 0.08 1.24
C ARG A 195 17.42 -0.91 2.32
N ASP A 196 18.69 -0.90 2.73
CA ASP A 196 19.22 -1.78 3.77
C ASP A 196 18.60 -1.43 5.14
N LYS A 197 18.31 -0.15 5.41
CA LYS A 197 17.69 0.29 6.67
C LYS A 197 16.16 0.12 6.70
N THR A 198 15.48 0.25 5.56
CA THR A 198 14.00 0.22 5.48
C THR A 198 13.44 -1.14 5.06
N GLY A 199 14.03 -1.76 4.03
CA GLY A 199 13.53 -2.98 3.39
C GLY A 199 13.39 -4.17 4.34
N PRO A 200 14.44 -4.54 5.12
CA PRO A 200 14.35 -5.68 6.05
C PRO A 200 13.25 -5.54 7.10
N LYS A 201 13.02 -4.31 7.60
CA LYS A 201 11.97 -4.02 8.58
C LYS A 201 10.56 -4.18 7.99
N LEU A 202 10.41 -3.91 6.70
CA LEU A 202 9.12 -3.97 6.00
C LEU A 202 8.80 -5.38 5.48
N LYS A 203 9.81 -6.20 5.16
CA LYS A 203 9.64 -7.51 4.51
C LYS A 203 8.57 -8.39 5.17
N ASN A 204 8.70 -8.68 6.46
CA ASN A 204 7.77 -9.60 7.14
C ASN A 204 6.37 -9.00 7.29
N ARG A 205 6.27 -7.68 7.49
CA ARG A 205 5.00 -6.98 7.58
C ARG A 205 4.27 -6.97 6.24
N PHE A 206 4.99 -6.72 5.15
CA PHE A 206 4.46 -6.76 3.80
C PHE A 206 3.99 -8.16 3.42
N MET A 207 4.75 -9.21 3.78
CA MET A 207 4.32 -10.59 3.56
C MET A 207 3.02 -10.91 4.31
N ARG A 208 2.88 -10.45 5.56
CA ARG A 208 1.63 -10.61 6.31
C ARG A 208 0.48 -9.83 5.69
N TYR A 209 0.72 -8.59 5.28
CA TYR A 209 -0.24 -7.76 4.56
C TYR A 209 -0.76 -8.49 3.31
N VAL A 210 0.12 -9.01 2.46
CA VAL A 210 -0.28 -9.75 1.24
C VAL A 210 -1.12 -10.98 1.58
N GLN A 211 -0.78 -11.71 2.64
CA GLN A 211 -1.59 -12.85 3.09
C GLN A 211 -3.00 -12.45 3.50
N LEU A 212 -3.14 -11.39 4.30
CA LEU A 212 -4.44 -10.87 4.73
C LEU A 212 -5.21 -10.29 3.53
N ALA A 213 -4.53 -9.58 2.63
CA ALA A 213 -5.11 -8.98 1.45
C ALA A 213 -5.66 -10.04 0.50
N ASN A 214 -4.91 -11.13 0.28
CA ASN A 214 -5.38 -12.25 -0.55
C ASN A 214 -6.55 -13.01 0.10
N GLN A 215 -6.62 -13.08 1.42
CA GLN A 215 -7.75 -13.69 2.13
C GLN A 215 -9.00 -12.79 2.13
N ALA A 216 -8.81 -11.48 2.24
CA ALA A 216 -9.87 -10.48 2.18
C ALA A 216 -10.33 -10.21 0.75
N ALA A 217 -9.47 -10.48 -0.23
CA ALA A 217 -9.77 -10.30 -1.63
C ALA A 217 -10.93 -11.22 -1.99
N PHE A 218 -12.10 -10.60 -2.14
CA PHE A 218 -13.13 -11.17 -2.96
C PHE A 218 -12.52 -11.44 -4.34
N ARG A 219 -12.77 -12.62 -4.93
CA ARG A 219 -12.36 -12.93 -6.32
C ARG A 219 -13.15 -12.06 -7.30
N ALA A 220 -13.00 -10.75 -7.20
CA ALA A 220 -13.44 -9.78 -8.16
C ALA A 220 -12.40 -9.80 -9.29
N SER A 221 -12.79 -10.36 -10.43
CA SER A 221 -12.25 -9.86 -11.69
C SER A 221 -12.36 -8.34 -11.71
N TYR A 222 -11.42 -7.67 -12.37
CA TYR A 222 -11.57 -6.24 -12.65
C TYR A 222 -12.99 -5.96 -13.15
N ASP A 223 -13.61 -4.87 -12.69
CA ASP A 223 -14.96 -4.50 -13.12
C ASP A 223 -15.04 -4.38 -14.67
N ASP A 224 -13.90 -4.09 -15.31
CA ASP A 224 -13.68 -4.16 -16.74
C ASP A 224 -12.91 -5.44 -17.13
N PRO A 225 -13.54 -6.41 -17.83
CA PRO A 225 -12.88 -7.61 -18.32
C PRO A 225 -11.71 -7.34 -19.28
N SER A 226 -11.73 -6.21 -19.98
CA SER A 226 -10.71 -5.80 -20.94
C SER A 226 -9.54 -5.03 -20.31
N PHE A 227 -9.59 -4.75 -19.01
CA PHE A 227 -8.60 -3.93 -18.31
C PHE A 227 -7.15 -4.36 -18.59
N ARG A 228 -6.88 -5.67 -18.49
CA ARG A 228 -5.52 -6.20 -18.73
C ARG A 228 -5.06 -5.97 -20.16
N SER A 229 -5.90 -6.27 -21.14
CA SER A 229 -5.59 -6.05 -22.56
C SER A 229 -5.41 -4.57 -22.88
N SER A 230 -6.24 -3.69 -22.31
CA SER A 230 -6.12 -2.24 -22.52
C SER A 230 -4.82 -1.68 -21.94
N VAL A 231 -4.40 -2.14 -20.75
CA VAL A 231 -3.11 -1.75 -20.16
C VAL A 231 -1.94 -2.21 -21.03
N GLU A 232 -1.99 -3.44 -21.54
CA GLU A 232 -0.97 -3.98 -22.45
C GLU A 232 -0.92 -3.21 -23.79
N GLU A 233 -2.07 -2.89 -24.35
CA GLU A 233 -2.18 -2.09 -25.57
C GLU A 233 -1.57 -0.70 -25.39
N ILE A 234 -1.94 0.01 -24.31
CA ILE A 234 -1.38 1.33 -23.99
C ILE A 234 0.13 1.24 -23.78
N TYR A 235 0.62 0.22 -23.06
CA TYR A 235 2.05 -0.01 -22.90
C TYR A 235 2.75 -0.17 -24.25
N ASN A 236 2.19 -0.95 -25.18
CA ASN A 236 2.76 -1.16 -26.50
C ASN A 236 2.78 0.12 -27.35
N GLN A 237 1.81 1.02 -27.18
CA GLN A 237 1.81 2.33 -27.84
C GLN A 237 2.90 3.26 -27.29
N VAL A 238 3.16 3.23 -25.97
CA VAL A 238 4.17 4.07 -25.31
C VAL A 238 5.58 3.49 -25.43
N ALA A 239 5.72 2.18 -25.55
CA ALA A 239 7.00 1.47 -25.53
C ALA A 239 8.02 1.97 -26.57
N PRO A 240 7.67 2.30 -27.83
CA PRO A 240 8.63 2.85 -28.79
C PRO A 240 9.25 4.17 -28.32
N LEU A 241 8.44 5.09 -27.80
CA LEU A 241 8.92 6.37 -27.27
C LEU A 241 9.78 6.17 -26.01
N TYR A 242 9.32 5.33 -25.08
CA TYR A 242 10.07 4.98 -23.88
C TYR A 242 11.45 4.40 -24.23
N LYS A 243 11.55 3.50 -25.22
CA LYS A 243 12.82 2.92 -25.67
C LYS A 243 13.77 3.96 -26.25
N GLN A 244 13.26 4.93 -27.03
CA GLN A 244 14.08 6.04 -27.54
C GLN A 244 14.60 6.93 -26.42
N LEU A 245 13.73 7.32 -25.48
CA LEU A 245 14.10 8.12 -24.31
C LEU A 245 15.11 7.36 -23.43
N PHE A 246 14.85 6.09 -23.12
CA PHE A 246 15.74 5.22 -22.38
C PHE A 246 17.12 5.15 -23.03
N THR A 247 17.18 4.97 -24.35
CA THR A 247 18.44 4.92 -25.10
C THR A 247 19.18 6.26 -25.04
N TYR A 248 18.47 7.38 -25.20
CA TYR A 248 19.04 8.72 -25.10
C TYR A 248 19.62 9.00 -23.70
N VAL A 249 18.84 8.73 -22.64
CA VAL A 249 19.24 8.91 -21.25
C VAL A 249 20.43 8.02 -20.92
N ARG A 250 20.39 6.73 -21.29
CA ARG A 250 21.52 5.80 -21.09
C ARG A 250 22.80 6.33 -21.75
N ARG A 251 22.72 6.81 -22.99
CA ARG A 251 23.87 7.42 -23.68
C ARG A 251 24.43 8.62 -22.92
N LYS A 252 23.58 9.48 -22.36
CA LYS A 252 24.00 10.63 -21.54
C LYS A 252 24.61 10.21 -20.20
N LEU A 253 24.09 9.15 -19.58
CA LEU A 253 24.65 8.59 -18.36
C LEU A 253 26.02 7.93 -18.60
N VAL A 254 26.20 7.20 -19.70
CA VAL A 254 27.52 6.65 -20.10
C VAL A 254 28.53 7.78 -20.31
N GLN A 255 28.13 8.89 -20.94
CA GLN A 255 29.02 10.06 -21.12
C GLN A 255 29.46 10.68 -19.78
N ARG A 256 28.62 10.61 -18.74
CA ARG A 256 28.91 11.22 -17.43
C ARG A 256 29.63 10.28 -16.47
N TYR A 257 29.16 9.05 -16.37
CA TYR A 257 29.58 8.07 -15.35
C TYR A 257 30.50 6.97 -15.91
N GLY A 258 30.79 7.00 -17.22
CA GLY A 258 31.72 6.08 -17.86
C GLY A 258 31.34 4.62 -17.62
N GLY A 259 32.31 3.83 -17.13
CA GLY A 259 32.20 2.39 -16.94
C GLY A 259 31.15 1.93 -15.94
N SER A 260 30.64 2.81 -15.07
CA SER A 260 29.57 2.47 -14.11
C SER A 260 28.21 2.21 -14.80
N VAL A 261 28.07 2.59 -16.08
CA VAL A 261 26.85 2.36 -16.87
C VAL A 261 27.19 1.55 -18.11
N ARG A 262 26.55 0.39 -18.24
CA ARG A 262 26.71 -0.46 -19.43
C ARG A 262 25.96 0.13 -20.64
N SER A 263 26.60 0.15 -21.80
CA SER A 263 26.00 0.63 -23.06
C SER A 263 24.91 -0.28 -23.60
N ASP A 264 24.96 -1.58 -23.27
CA ASP A 264 24.06 -2.63 -23.71
C ASP A 264 23.06 -3.10 -22.63
N GLY A 265 23.19 -2.58 -21.40
CA GLY A 265 22.46 -3.06 -20.22
C GLY A 265 21.32 -2.14 -19.73
N PRO A 266 20.66 -2.53 -18.63
CA PRO A 266 19.73 -1.67 -17.90
C PRO A 266 20.47 -0.48 -17.28
N ILE A 267 19.74 0.61 -17.03
CA ILE A 267 20.26 1.78 -16.31
C ILE A 267 20.30 1.46 -14.81
N PRO A 268 21.42 1.71 -14.10
CA PRO A 268 21.45 1.59 -12.64
C PRO A 268 20.43 2.50 -11.96
N ALA A 269 19.60 1.93 -11.07
CA ALA A 269 18.44 2.61 -10.51
C ALA A 269 18.78 3.84 -9.65
N HIS A 270 19.96 3.87 -9.03
CA HIS A 270 20.43 5.00 -8.20
C HIS A 270 20.78 6.25 -9.02
N LEU A 271 20.86 6.15 -10.35
CA LEU A 271 21.22 7.26 -11.24
C LEU A 271 20.01 8.02 -11.82
N LEU A 272 18.79 7.64 -11.45
CA LEU A 272 17.56 8.20 -12.03
C LEU A 272 17.03 9.45 -11.32
N GLY A 273 17.71 9.95 -10.29
CA GLY A 273 17.41 11.25 -9.67
C GLY A 273 16.35 11.22 -8.57
N GLU A 274 15.81 10.05 -8.23
CA GLU A 274 14.77 9.89 -7.21
C GLU A 274 14.86 8.54 -6.50
N CYS A 275 14.49 8.50 -5.22
CA CYS A 275 14.14 7.25 -4.55
C CYS A 275 12.64 7.04 -4.75
N LYS A 276 12.26 6.08 -5.60
CA LYS A 276 10.85 5.67 -5.70
C LYS A 276 10.45 4.95 -4.40
N ASN A 277 9.49 5.53 -3.69
CA ASN A 277 8.69 4.85 -2.67
C ASN A 277 7.67 3.91 -3.33
#